data_AF-A0A945M0B7-F1
#
_entry.id   AF-A0A945M0B7-F1
#
_cell.length_a   1.000
_cell.length_b   1.000
_cell.length_c   1.000
_cell.angle_alpha   90.00
_cell.angle_beta   90.00
_cell.angle_gamma   90.00
#
_symmetry.space_group_name_H-M   'P 1'
#
loop_
_entity.id
_entity.type
_entity.pdbx_description
1 polymer ?
#
loop_
_entity_poly.entity_id
_entity_poly.type
_entity_poly.pdbx_seq_one_letter_code
_entity_poly.pdbx_strand_id
1 'polypeptide(L)'
;ARRFAPLYGDLPRPLIGVLIGGPNRRYKAGPVEMAQLADKLKRLCAETGGALAVTPSRRTGAESLKAFREGLRDSPAVIWDNQGDNPYFGILGLADIIVVTCDSISMVTEACVSGKPVYVEFFPGGSKRFKQFHAEMTASGYTRPFTGRLENFPGKEMDNMGEVSARIAEKFPAHHQKG
;
A
#
# COMPACT_ATOMS: atom_id res chain seq x y z
N ALA A 1 -10.52 9.90 -7.75
CA ALA A 1 -11.62 9.48 -6.84
C ALA A 1 -12.96 9.33 -7.55
N ARG A 2 -13.66 10.41 -7.96
CA ARG A 2 -15.06 10.38 -8.46
C ARG A 2 -15.37 9.28 -9.50
N ARG A 3 -14.50 9.09 -10.49
CA ARG A 3 -14.65 8.05 -11.53
C ARG A 3 -14.74 6.62 -10.98
N PHE A 4 -13.98 6.31 -9.92
CA PHE A 4 -13.89 4.96 -9.35
C PHE A 4 -14.81 4.78 -8.14
N ALA A 5 -15.53 5.82 -7.71
CA ALA A 5 -16.44 5.74 -6.57
C ALA A 5 -17.51 4.64 -6.73
N PRO A 6 -18.12 4.43 -7.92
CA PRO A 6 -19.09 3.35 -8.10
C PRO A 6 -18.52 1.93 -7.88
N LEU A 7 -17.21 1.71 -8.11
CA LEU A 7 -16.58 0.39 -7.91
C LEU A 7 -16.49 -0.01 -6.43
N TYR A 8 -16.49 0.98 -5.54
CA TYR A 8 -16.26 0.76 -4.11
C TYR A 8 -17.41 1.29 -3.25
N GLY A 9 -18.45 1.87 -3.85
CA GLY A 9 -19.54 2.55 -3.16
C GLY A 9 -20.32 1.62 -2.22
N ASP A 10 -20.61 0.41 -2.68
CA ASP A 10 -21.42 -0.57 -1.96
C ASP A 10 -20.60 -1.46 -1.01
N LEU A 11 -19.27 -1.27 -0.96
CA LEU A 11 -18.41 -2.05 -0.09
C LEU A 11 -18.53 -1.60 1.38
N PRO A 12 -18.57 -2.56 2.33
CA PRO A 12 -18.52 -2.28 3.77
C PRO A 12 -17.38 -1.34 4.16
N ARG A 13 -17.63 -0.53 5.19
CA ARG A 13 -16.64 0.36 5.78
C ARG A 13 -15.98 -0.30 7.00
N PRO A 14 -14.69 -0.01 7.28
CA PRO A 14 -13.82 0.88 6.52
C PRO A 14 -13.38 0.29 5.18
N LEU A 15 -13.23 1.15 4.16
CA LEU A 15 -12.62 0.79 2.88
C LEU A 15 -11.09 0.84 3.03
N ILE A 16 -10.45 -0.32 2.98
CA ILE A 16 -9.01 -0.47 3.12
C ILE A 16 -8.39 -0.47 1.72
N GLY A 17 -7.68 0.59 1.39
CA GLY A 17 -6.91 0.69 0.15
C GLY A 17 -5.62 -0.12 0.26
N VAL A 18 -5.40 -1.08 -0.64
CA VAL A 18 -4.19 -1.92 -0.64
C VAL A 18 -3.38 -1.64 -1.90
N LEU A 19 -2.21 -1.02 -1.72
CA LEU A 19 -1.30 -0.63 -2.80
C LEU A 19 -0.13 -1.61 -2.83
N ILE A 20 -0.12 -2.51 -3.82
CA ILE A 20 0.85 -3.60 -3.88
C ILE A 20 1.90 -3.29 -4.93
N GLY A 21 3.15 -3.23 -4.49
CA GLY A 21 4.32 -3.12 -5.36
C GLY A 21 4.69 -4.47 -5.96
N GLY A 22 5.95 -4.85 -5.84
CA GLY A 22 6.43 -6.11 -6.36
C GLY A 22 7.91 -6.31 -6.05
N PRO A 23 8.50 -7.46 -6.44
CA PRO A 23 9.91 -7.70 -6.23
C PRO A 23 10.75 -6.59 -6.86
N ASN A 24 11.88 -6.31 -6.24
CA ASN A 24 12.95 -5.50 -6.81
C ASN A 24 14.30 -6.00 -6.27
N ARG A 25 15.41 -5.35 -6.66
CA ARG A 25 16.75 -5.76 -6.19
C ARG A 25 16.90 -5.76 -4.66
N ARG A 26 16.02 -5.09 -3.93
CA ARG A 26 16.07 -4.93 -2.48
C ARG A 26 15.06 -5.80 -1.76
N TYR A 27 13.89 -6.06 -2.32
CA TYR A 27 12.81 -6.77 -1.63
C TYR A 27 12.35 -8.01 -2.39
N LYS A 28 12.13 -9.09 -1.62
CA LYS A 28 11.46 -10.30 -2.09
C LYS A 28 9.95 -10.13 -1.90
N ALA A 29 9.18 -10.20 -2.97
CA ALA A 29 7.72 -10.14 -2.90
C ALA A 29 7.14 -11.26 -3.77
N GLY A 30 7.45 -12.49 -3.38
CA GLY A 30 7.03 -13.70 -4.08
C GLY A 30 5.68 -14.22 -3.59
N PRO A 31 5.28 -15.43 -4.03
CA PRO A 31 4.03 -16.06 -3.62
C PRO A 31 3.88 -16.21 -2.11
N VAL A 32 4.96 -16.53 -1.40
CA VAL A 32 4.95 -16.69 0.07
C VAL A 32 4.65 -15.38 0.76
N GLU A 33 5.36 -14.30 0.41
CA GLU A 33 5.14 -12.99 1.01
C GLU A 33 3.74 -12.43 0.69
N MET A 34 3.25 -12.67 -0.53
CA MET A 34 1.91 -12.24 -0.92
C MET A 34 0.80 -13.03 -0.22
N ALA A 35 0.98 -14.34 -0.01
CA ALA A 35 0.04 -15.14 0.79
C ALA A 35 -0.01 -14.64 2.24
N GLN A 36 1.15 -14.34 2.84
CA GLN A 36 1.21 -13.78 4.19
C GLN A 36 0.52 -12.41 4.31
N LEU A 37 0.68 -11.55 3.30
CA LEU A 37 -0.04 -10.28 3.24
C LEU A 37 -1.56 -10.51 3.11
N ALA A 38 -1.99 -11.44 2.26
CA ALA A 38 -3.40 -11.80 2.13
C ALA A 38 -3.99 -12.30 3.47
N ASP A 39 -3.27 -13.15 4.22
CA ASP A 39 -3.70 -13.63 5.53
C ASP A 39 -3.83 -12.52 6.58
N LYS A 40 -2.93 -11.52 6.55
CA LYS A 40 -3.05 -10.32 7.40
C LYS A 40 -4.29 -9.50 7.04
N LEU A 41 -4.53 -9.27 5.75
CA LEU A 41 -5.67 -8.49 5.26
C LEU A 41 -7.01 -9.20 5.51
N LYS A 42 -7.06 -10.53 5.36
CA LYS A 42 -8.24 -11.35 5.70
C LYS A 42 -8.61 -11.20 7.17
N ARG A 43 -7.62 -11.28 8.07
CA ARG A 43 -7.82 -11.04 9.51
C ARG A 43 -8.31 -9.63 9.79
N LEU A 44 -7.72 -8.64 9.12
CA LEU A 44 -8.14 -7.24 9.23
C LEU A 44 -9.61 -7.04 8.83
N CYS A 45 -10.06 -7.64 7.72
CA CYS A 45 -11.45 -7.57 7.28
C CYS A 45 -12.38 -8.24 8.30
N ALA A 46 -12.00 -9.41 8.83
CA ALA A 46 -12.79 -10.11 9.84
C ALA A 46 -12.91 -9.31 11.16
N GLU A 47 -11.86 -8.59 11.56
CA GLU A 47 -11.84 -7.79 12.78
C GLU A 47 -12.63 -6.47 12.64
N THR A 48 -12.56 -5.84 11.46
CA THR A 48 -13.14 -4.50 11.24
C THR A 48 -14.52 -4.52 10.58
N GLY A 49 -14.92 -5.63 9.96
CA GLY A 49 -16.07 -5.69 9.05
C GLY A 49 -15.87 -4.93 7.73
N GLY A 50 -14.66 -4.42 7.48
CA GLY A 50 -14.32 -3.61 6.31
C GLY A 50 -14.05 -4.41 5.04
N ALA A 51 -13.77 -3.69 3.96
CA ALA A 51 -13.56 -4.25 2.63
C ALA A 51 -12.28 -3.73 1.98
N LEU A 52 -11.72 -4.50 1.04
CA LEU A 52 -10.45 -4.20 0.39
C LEU A 52 -10.66 -3.62 -1.01
N ALA A 53 -9.98 -2.52 -1.31
CA ALA A 53 -9.77 -2.03 -2.66
C ALA A 53 -8.29 -2.19 -3.03
N VAL A 54 -7.96 -3.18 -3.85
CA VAL A 54 -6.59 -3.60 -4.10
C VAL A 54 -6.14 -3.21 -5.51
N THR A 55 -4.98 -2.58 -5.62
CA THR A 55 -4.31 -2.34 -6.91
C THR A 55 -2.88 -2.89 -6.87
N PRO A 56 -2.60 -3.99 -7.61
CA PRO A 56 -1.23 -4.41 -7.86
C PRO A 56 -0.55 -3.48 -8.87
N SER A 57 0.76 -3.32 -8.71
CA SER A 57 1.60 -2.65 -9.70
C SER A 57 1.97 -3.63 -10.82
N ARG A 58 2.44 -3.09 -11.95
CA ARG A 58 2.99 -3.90 -13.06
C ARG A 58 4.15 -4.80 -12.66
N ARG A 59 4.79 -4.58 -11.51
CA ARG A 59 5.89 -5.41 -10.99
C ARG A 59 5.40 -6.64 -10.23
N THR A 60 4.12 -6.72 -9.87
CA THR A 60 3.57 -7.88 -9.18
C THR A 60 3.57 -9.09 -10.13
N GLY A 61 4.37 -10.12 -9.84
CA GLY A 61 4.44 -11.33 -10.67
C GLY A 61 3.12 -12.12 -10.64
N ALA A 62 2.82 -12.82 -11.74
CA ALA A 62 1.56 -13.57 -11.90
C ALA A 62 1.31 -14.58 -10.76
N GLU A 63 2.31 -15.40 -10.42
CA GLU A 63 2.21 -16.38 -9.33
C GLU A 63 2.00 -15.72 -7.96
N SER A 64 2.60 -14.54 -7.75
CA SER A 64 2.44 -13.79 -6.50
C SER A 64 1.03 -13.19 -6.39
N LEU A 65 0.51 -12.65 -7.50
CA LEU A 65 -0.87 -12.15 -7.56
C LEU A 65 -1.89 -13.29 -7.43
N LYS A 66 -1.60 -14.48 -7.98
CA LYS A 66 -2.42 -15.68 -7.82
C LYS A 66 -2.51 -16.09 -6.34
N ALA A 67 -1.37 -16.25 -5.68
CA ALA A 67 -1.32 -16.59 -4.25
C ALA A 67 -2.05 -15.54 -3.39
N PHE A 68 -1.88 -14.24 -3.71
CA PHE A 68 -2.60 -13.15 -3.04
C PHE A 68 -4.12 -13.29 -3.18
N ARG A 69 -4.61 -13.53 -4.41
CA ARG A 69 -6.05 -13.70 -4.70
C ARG A 69 -6.63 -14.93 -4.03
N GLU A 70 -5.88 -16.03 -4.00
CA GLU A 70 -6.31 -17.27 -3.34
C GLU A 70 -6.52 -17.07 -1.84
N GLY A 71 -5.61 -16.35 -1.16
CA GLY A 71 -5.76 -16.03 0.26
C GLY A 71 -6.95 -15.12 0.60
N LEU A 72 -7.42 -14.32 -0.36
CA LEU A 72 -8.54 -13.38 -0.18
C LEU A 72 -9.89 -13.87 -0.74
N ARG A 73 -10.00 -15.12 -1.20
CA ARG A 73 -11.19 -15.65 -1.88
C ARG A 73 -12.51 -15.42 -1.11
N ASP A 74 -12.46 -15.50 0.22
CA ASP A 74 -13.63 -15.35 1.10
C ASP A 74 -13.74 -13.96 1.74
N SER A 75 -12.94 -12.99 1.29
CA SER A 75 -12.93 -11.63 1.83
C SER A 75 -13.69 -10.66 0.93
N PRO A 76 -14.34 -9.63 1.48
CA PRO A 76 -14.97 -8.56 0.70
C PRO A 76 -13.88 -7.71 0.03
N ALA A 77 -13.43 -8.11 -1.16
CA ALA A 77 -12.29 -7.51 -1.84
C ALA A 77 -12.55 -7.28 -3.33
N VAL A 78 -12.25 -6.07 -3.80
CA VAL A 78 -12.17 -5.74 -5.23
C VAL A 78 -10.70 -5.60 -5.60
N ILE A 79 -10.19 -6.56 -6.38
CA ILE A 79 -8.80 -6.62 -6.80
C ILE A 79 -8.72 -6.24 -8.27
N TRP A 80 -8.08 -5.11 -8.58
CA TRP A 80 -7.84 -4.71 -9.96
C TRP A 80 -7.00 -5.76 -10.68
N ASP A 81 -7.40 -6.08 -11.91
CA ASP A 81 -6.86 -7.19 -12.68
C ASP A 81 -5.77 -6.79 -13.69
N ASN A 82 -5.30 -5.54 -13.60
CA ASN A 82 -4.43 -4.89 -14.58
C ASN A 82 -5.08 -4.62 -15.94
N GLN A 83 -6.42 -4.67 -16.05
CA GLN A 83 -7.14 -4.31 -17.27
C GLN A 83 -7.90 -2.98 -17.11
N GLY A 84 -7.94 -2.22 -18.20
CA GLY A 84 -8.54 -0.88 -18.21
C GLY A 84 -7.76 0.13 -17.36
N ASP A 85 -8.47 1.13 -16.86
CA ASP A 85 -7.84 2.24 -16.13
C ASP A 85 -7.48 1.85 -14.69
N ASN A 86 -6.23 2.10 -14.31
CA ASN A 86 -5.73 1.77 -12.98
C ASN A 86 -6.44 2.61 -11.90
N PRO A 87 -7.10 1.97 -10.90
CA PRO A 87 -7.82 2.68 -9.87
C PRO A 87 -6.93 3.30 -8.78
N TYR A 88 -5.59 3.28 -8.91
CA TYR A 88 -4.62 3.76 -7.91
C TYR A 88 -4.99 5.08 -7.23
N PHE A 89 -5.16 6.17 -8.01
CA PHE A 89 -5.57 7.47 -7.46
C PHE A 89 -7.05 7.51 -7.02
N GLY A 90 -7.87 6.59 -7.53
CA GLY A 90 -9.21 6.33 -7.03
C GLY A 90 -9.16 5.83 -5.58
N ILE A 91 -8.38 4.78 -5.34
CA ILE A 91 -8.18 4.13 -4.04
C ILE A 91 -7.57 5.12 -3.05
N LEU A 92 -6.50 5.83 -3.42
CA LEU A 92 -5.90 6.87 -2.59
C LEU A 92 -6.92 7.92 -2.14
N GLY A 93 -7.86 8.30 -3.01
CA GLY A 93 -8.90 9.28 -2.70
C GLY A 93 -10.08 8.71 -1.91
N LEU A 94 -10.43 7.43 -2.07
CA LEU A 94 -11.67 6.84 -1.53
C LEU A 94 -11.49 5.99 -0.27
N ALA A 95 -10.30 5.44 -0.03
CA ALA A 95 -10.04 4.60 1.14
C ALA A 95 -10.25 5.35 2.47
N ASP A 96 -10.57 4.65 3.55
CA ASP A 96 -10.53 5.21 4.90
C ASP A 96 -9.13 5.00 5.52
N ILE A 97 -8.46 3.91 5.14
CA ILE A 97 -7.14 3.48 5.61
C ILE A 97 -6.36 2.91 4.42
N ILE A 98 -5.03 3.09 4.41
CA ILE A 98 -4.17 2.55 3.35
C ILE A 98 -3.17 1.55 3.92
N VAL A 99 -3.08 0.38 3.30
CA VAL A 99 -1.97 -0.57 3.45
C VAL A 99 -1.12 -0.50 2.17
N VAL A 100 0.17 -0.24 2.29
CA VAL A 100 1.10 -0.11 1.16
C VAL A 100 2.35 -0.94 1.40
N THR A 101 2.88 -1.58 0.36
CA THR A 101 4.10 -2.39 0.49
C THR A 101 5.37 -1.52 0.53
N CYS A 102 6.36 -1.94 1.32
CA CYS A 102 7.56 -1.15 1.64
C CYS A 102 8.53 -0.91 0.47
N ASP A 103 8.31 -1.55 -0.67
CA ASP A 103 9.24 -1.62 -1.79
C ASP A 103 9.24 -0.38 -2.69
N SER A 104 8.33 0.57 -2.47
CA SER A 104 8.26 1.84 -3.22
C SER A 104 8.14 3.04 -2.29
N ILE A 105 9.20 3.84 -2.23
CA ILE A 105 9.20 5.13 -1.52
C ILE A 105 8.10 6.04 -2.08
N SER A 106 7.93 6.08 -3.40
CA SER A 106 6.90 6.91 -4.06
C SER A 106 5.49 6.52 -3.64
N MET A 107 5.15 5.22 -3.63
CA MET A 107 3.79 4.80 -3.25
C MET A 107 3.48 5.07 -1.77
N VAL A 108 4.46 4.85 -0.89
CA VAL A 108 4.31 5.16 0.54
C VAL A 108 4.10 6.65 0.74
N THR A 109 4.84 7.46 -0.03
CA THR A 109 4.72 8.91 -0.03
C THR A 109 3.35 9.38 -0.49
N GLU A 110 2.89 8.90 -1.65
CA GLU A 110 1.59 9.23 -2.22
C GLU A 110 0.45 8.81 -1.28
N ALA A 111 0.59 7.67 -0.61
CA ALA A 111 -0.33 7.24 0.45
C ALA A 111 -0.35 8.22 1.63
N CYS A 112 0.80 8.71 2.09
CA CYS A 112 0.86 9.67 3.20
C CYS A 112 0.28 11.04 2.81
N VAL A 113 0.48 11.47 1.55
CA VAL A 113 -0.11 12.73 1.02
C VAL A 113 -1.64 12.68 1.05
N SER A 114 -2.25 11.50 1.03
CA SER A 114 -3.71 11.39 1.09
C SER A 114 -4.31 11.77 2.46
N GLY A 115 -3.47 12.00 3.50
CA GLY A 115 -3.92 12.35 4.85
C GLY A 115 -4.51 11.20 5.66
N LYS A 116 -4.50 9.97 5.12
CA LYS A 116 -5.15 8.80 5.74
C LYS A 116 -4.19 8.06 6.65
N PRO A 117 -4.67 7.25 7.60
CA PRO A 117 -3.81 6.28 8.28
C PRO A 117 -3.12 5.37 7.26
N VAL A 118 -1.77 5.38 7.24
CA VAL A 118 -0.95 4.54 6.35
C VAL A 118 -0.19 3.48 7.13
N TYR A 119 -0.47 2.22 6.79
CA TYR A 119 0.25 1.05 7.27
C TYR A 119 1.18 0.51 6.19
N VAL A 120 2.41 0.15 6.56
CA VAL A 120 3.43 -0.35 5.65
C VAL A 120 3.65 -1.84 5.86
N GLU A 121 3.36 -2.65 4.84
CA GLU A 121 3.74 -4.07 4.84
C GLU A 121 5.23 -4.20 4.49
N PHE A 122 5.99 -4.83 5.37
CA PHE A 122 7.42 -5.06 5.19
C PHE A 122 7.72 -6.45 4.65
N PHE A 123 8.37 -6.48 3.50
CA PHE A 123 8.89 -7.70 2.91
C PHE A 123 10.35 -7.97 3.28
N PRO A 124 10.83 -9.23 3.18
CA PRO A 124 12.22 -9.57 3.42
C PRO A 124 13.17 -8.78 2.51
N GLY A 125 14.22 -8.23 3.11
CA GLY A 125 15.30 -7.50 2.44
C GLY A 125 15.38 -6.03 2.84
N GLY A 126 15.44 -5.16 1.83
CA GLY A 126 15.65 -3.73 1.94
C GLY A 126 17.09 -3.29 1.68
N SER A 127 17.31 -1.99 1.73
CA SER A 127 18.62 -1.35 1.69
C SER A 127 18.75 -0.37 2.85
N LYS A 128 19.97 0.11 3.14
CA LYS A 128 20.17 1.18 4.15
C LYS A 128 19.22 2.36 3.90
N ARG A 129 19.09 2.76 2.63
CA ARG A 129 18.20 3.85 2.20
C ARG A 129 16.72 3.59 2.53
N PHE A 130 16.19 2.42 2.17
CA PHE A 130 14.80 2.09 2.49
C PHE A 130 14.55 2.02 3.99
N LYS A 131 15.48 1.42 4.74
CA LYS A 131 15.38 1.33 6.21
C LYS A 131 15.37 2.72 6.85
N GLN A 132 16.23 3.63 6.38
CA GLN A 132 16.26 5.02 6.85
C GLN A 132 14.97 5.77 6.53
N PHE A 133 14.48 5.67 5.29
CA PHE A 133 13.21 6.27 4.89
C PHE A 133 12.05 5.79 5.77
N HIS A 134 11.87 4.47 5.90
CA HIS A 134 10.77 3.90 6.68
C HIS A 134 10.87 4.25 8.17
N ALA A 135 12.07 4.23 8.74
CA ALA A 135 12.28 4.65 10.13
C ALA A 135 11.91 6.12 10.35
N GLU A 136 12.28 7.02 9.42
CA GLU A 136 11.94 8.44 9.49
C GLU A 136 10.43 8.68 9.37
N MET A 137 9.76 7.98 8.44
CA MET A 137 8.31 8.07 8.27
C MET A 137 7.55 7.60 9.52
N THR A 138 8.00 6.50 10.13
CA THR A 138 7.42 5.99 11.38
C THR A 138 7.67 6.93 12.56
N ALA A 139 8.91 7.44 12.71
CA ALA A 139 9.28 8.38 13.77
C ALA A 139 8.53 9.72 13.66
N SER A 140 8.25 10.16 12.43
CA SER A 140 7.50 11.39 12.15
C SER A 140 5.99 11.24 12.30
N GLY A 141 5.50 10.02 12.55
CA GLY A 141 4.08 9.69 12.75
C GLY A 141 3.28 9.55 11.45
N TYR A 142 3.92 9.45 10.28
CA TYR A 142 3.20 9.30 9.01
C TYR A 142 2.80 7.85 8.72
N THR A 143 3.59 6.88 9.20
CA THR A 143 3.34 5.46 8.96
C THR A 143 3.44 4.61 10.22
N ARG A 144 2.80 3.43 10.15
CA ARG A 144 3.00 2.32 11.10
C ARG A 144 3.29 1.02 10.35
N PRO A 145 4.07 0.09 10.91
CA PRO A 145 4.18 -1.26 10.35
C PRO A 145 2.82 -1.96 10.30
N PHE A 146 2.52 -2.66 9.21
CA PHE A 146 1.30 -3.47 9.11
C PHE A 146 1.51 -4.84 9.77
N THR A 147 0.78 -5.09 10.85
CA THR A 147 0.84 -6.34 11.62
C THR A 147 -0.39 -7.23 11.40
N GLY A 148 -1.32 -6.81 10.54
CA GLY A 148 -2.63 -7.46 10.35
C GLY A 148 -3.76 -6.90 11.21
N ARG A 149 -3.51 -5.83 11.98
CA ARG A 149 -4.50 -5.14 12.80
C ARG A 149 -4.39 -3.63 12.65
N LEU A 150 -5.45 -2.91 12.99
CA LEU A 150 -5.41 -1.47 13.13
C LEU A 150 -4.95 -1.12 14.54
N GLU A 151 -3.86 -0.39 14.66
CA GLU A 151 -3.50 0.28 15.89
C GLU A 151 -4.16 1.66 15.89
N ASN A 152 -4.63 2.15 17.04
CA ASN A 152 -5.27 3.45 17.09
C ASN A 152 -4.24 4.55 16.79
N PHE A 153 -4.19 5.03 15.55
CA PHE A 153 -3.40 6.18 15.15
C PHE A 153 -4.17 7.02 14.14
N PRO A 154 -4.35 8.33 14.39
CA PRO A 154 -4.93 9.23 13.41
C PRO A 154 -3.96 9.43 12.25
N GLY A 155 -4.47 9.47 11.03
CA GLY A 155 -3.68 9.84 9.85
C GLY A 155 -3.06 11.22 10.03
N LYS A 156 -1.81 11.38 9.59
CA LYS A 156 -1.13 12.67 9.60
C LYS A 156 -1.07 13.19 8.18
N GLU A 157 -1.72 14.31 7.91
CA GLU A 157 -1.57 15.02 6.65
C GLU A 157 -0.11 15.46 6.48
N MET A 158 0.40 15.25 5.28
CA MET A 158 1.73 15.68 4.90
C MET A 158 1.53 16.92 4.03
N ASP A 159 1.87 18.10 4.55
CA ASP A 159 1.70 19.39 3.87
C ASP A 159 2.29 19.32 2.46
N ASN A 160 1.41 19.32 1.46
CA ASN A 160 1.62 19.30 0.01
C ASN A 160 2.74 18.39 -0.56
N MET A 161 2.36 17.62 -1.60
CA MET A 161 3.24 16.77 -2.41
C MET A 161 4.58 17.44 -2.84
N GLY A 162 4.63 18.77 -2.95
CA GLY A 162 5.84 19.54 -3.25
C GLY A 162 6.91 19.50 -2.16
N GLU A 163 6.56 19.68 -0.89
CA GLU A 163 7.51 19.58 0.23
C GLU A 163 8.05 18.17 0.40
N VAL A 164 7.23 17.17 0.08
CA VAL A 164 7.57 15.77 0.27
C VAL A 164 8.43 15.25 -0.87
N SER A 165 8.06 15.61 -2.09
CA SER A 165 8.90 15.37 -3.26
C SER A 165 10.24 16.07 -3.07
N ALA A 166 10.26 17.29 -2.50
CA ALA A 166 11.49 17.99 -2.16
C ALA A 166 12.29 17.27 -1.05
N ARG A 167 11.69 16.91 0.09
CA ARG A 167 12.37 16.18 1.18
C ARG A 167 12.89 14.81 0.73
N ILE A 168 12.13 14.10 -0.10
CA ILE A 168 12.54 12.81 -0.65
C ILE A 168 13.60 13.00 -1.72
N ALA A 169 13.48 13.98 -2.61
CA ALA A 169 14.52 14.28 -3.59
C ALA A 169 15.83 14.73 -2.92
N GLU A 170 15.74 15.49 -1.82
CA GLU A 170 16.87 16.00 -1.05
C GLU A 170 17.55 14.88 -0.24
N LYS A 171 16.80 14.09 0.54
CA LYS A 171 17.36 13.06 1.42
C LYS A 171 17.54 11.70 0.75
N PHE A 172 16.75 11.42 -0.27
CA PHE A 172 16.68 10.15 -0.98
C PHE A 172 16.66 10.40 -2.50
N PRO A 173 17.69 11.00 -3.10
CA PRO A 173 17.72 11.27 -4.54
C PRO A 173 17.56 9.97 -5.32
N ALA A 174 16.64 9.92 -6.29
CA ALA A 174 16.55 8.77 -7.18
C ALA A 174 17.88 8.61 -7.91
N HIS A 175 18.51 7.43 -7.82
CA HIS A 175 19.43 7.05 -8.88
C HIS A 175 18.55 6.71 -10.07
N HIS A 176 18.45 7.63 -11.03
CA HIS A 176 18.01 7.26 -12.37
C HIS A 176 18.93 6.14 -12.86
N GLN A 177 18.47 4.90 -12.81
CA GLN A 177 19.02 3.87 -13.67
C GLN A 177 18.60 4.26 -15.09
N LYS A 178 19.57 4.79 -15.83
CA LYS A 178 19.53 4.88 -17.28
C LYS A 178 19.33 3.47 -17.83
N GLY A 179 18.40 3.32 -18.78
CA GLY A 179 18.39 2.27 -19.82
C GLY A 179 18.02 0.89 -19.33
#